data_AF-A0AAD7EME2-F1
#
_entry.id   AF-A0AAD7EME2-F1
#
_cell.length_a   1.000
_cell.length_b   1.000
_cell.length_c   1.000
_cell.angle_alpha   90.00
_cell.angle_beta   90.00
_cell.angle_gamma   90.00
#
_symmetry.space_group_name_H-M   'P 1'
#
loop_
_entity.id
_entity.type
_entity.pdbx_description
1 polymer ?
#
loop_
_entity_poly.entity_id
_entity_poly.type
_entity_poly.pdbx_seq_one_letter_code
_entity_poly.pdbx_strand_id
1 'polypeptide(L)'
;MRAEAVIVSKPSEHELESDHINKTVTCIAECARDAASQFLRFVAFFLLTILTIVLLLPSSMGAHCRTIHNRNAITHYVEPSSDLSGFAVPDLDWEALQTVRSWLSEFRQATTEMSTTSKPMLSQTHLVFRSLQRTIKDILSELPNTADPTLKQGLVDAHTKLSDYYYKFDASPYYLWAALLDPRISYSELEKSFEDDYTLLGELKLAKQELFTEYRDNYAPQSSPSPPAASTAPTNSKPAPF
;
A
#
# COMPACT_ATOMS: atom_id res chain seq x y z
N MET A 1 -54.69 11.12 -36.91
CA MET A 1 -53.50 10.63 -36.17
C MET A 1 -52.50 11.78 -36.10
N ARG A 2 -52.34 12.41 -34.93
CA ARG A 2 -51.38 13.50 -34.70
C ARG A 2 -50.07 12.86 -34.23
N ALA A 3 -49.00 13.05 -34.99
CA ALA A 3 -47.66 12.69 -34.56
C ALA A 3 -47.15 13.80 -33.63
N GLU A 4 -47.00 13.50 -32.35
CA GLU A 4 -46.30 14.38 -31.42
C GLU A 4 -44.80 14.19 -31.63
N ALA A 5 -44.13 15.26 -32.05
CA ALA A 5 -42.69 15.30 -32.18
C ALA A 5 -42.07 15.39 -30.78
N VAL A 6 -41.49 14.30 -30.30
CA VAL A 6 -40.71 14.28 -29.06
C VAL A 6 -39.39 15.00 -29.32
N ILE A 7 -39.24 16.19 -28.74
CA ILE A 7 -37.98 16.91 -28.74
C ILE A 7 -37.06 16.22 -27.73
N VAL A 8 -36.11 15.44 -28.24
CA VAL A 8 -35.05 14.83 -27.42
C VAL A 8 -34.02 15.92 -27.13
N SER A 9 -34.07 16.49 -25.93
CA SER A 9 -33.03 17.40 -25.44
C SER A 9 -31.69 16.67 -25.39
N LYS A 10 -30.71 17.19 -26.12
CA LYS A 10 -29.32 16.74 -26.04
C LYS A 10 -28.77 17.07 -24.65
N PRO A 11 -28.18 16.12 -23.91
CA PRO A 11 -27.58 16.40 -22.61
C PRO A 11 -26.47 17.44 -22.76
N SER A 12 -26.37 18.34 -21.79
CA SER A 12 -25.35 19.38 -21.81
C SER A 12 -23.96 18.77 -21.63
N GLU A 13 -22.93 19.32 -22.28
CA GLU A 13 -21.54 18.82 -22.17
C GLU A 13 -21.08 18.77 -20.70
N HIS A 14 -21.59 19.66 -19.87
CA HIS A 14 -21.32 19.74 -18.42
C HIS A 14 -21.88 18.54 -17.63
N GLU A 15 -22.91 17.87 -18.15
CA GLU A 15 -23.52 16.67 -17.54
C GLU A 15 -22.68 15.41 -17.86
N LEU A 16 -22.09 15.35 -19.05
CA LEU A 16 -21.22 14.24 -19.47
C LEU A 16 -19.89 14.23 -18.70
N GLU A 17 -19.33 15.41 -18.43
CA GLU A 17 -18.06 15.54 -17.70
C GLU A 17 -18.22 15.16 -16.22
N SER A 18 -19.33 15.56 -15.59
CA SER A 18 -19.67 15.18 -14.21
C SER A 18 -19.86 13.67 -14.04
N ASP A 19 -20.51 13.02 -15.03
CA ASP A 19 -20.69 11.57 -15.02
C ASP A 19 -19.37 10.80 -15.17
N HIS A 20 -18.44 11.31 -15.97
CA HIS A 20 -17.11 10.70 -16.11
C HIS A 20 -16.29 10.78 -14.83
N ILE A 21 -16.24 11.96 -14.18
CA ILE A 21 -15.54 12.14 -12.91
C ILE A 21 -16.10 11.22 -11.83
N ASN A 22 -17.43 11.15 -11.70
CA ASN A 22 -18.08 10.28 -10.72
C ASN A 22 -17.75 8.79 -10.96
N LYS A 23 -17.72 8.34 -12.22
CA LYS A 23 -17.33 6.98 -12.58
C LYS A 23 -15.87 6.67 -12.23
N THR A 24 -14.96 7.60 -12.51
CA THR A 24 -13.54 7.43 -12.16
C THR A 24 -13.34 7.35 -10.64
N VAL A 25 -14.00 8.24 -9.88
CA VAL A 25 -13.94 8.23 -8.40
C VAL A 25 -14.53 6.95 -7.81
N THR A 26 -15.65 6.46 -8.34
CA THR A 26 -16.23 5.18 -7.87
C THR A 26 -15.34 4.00 -8.20
N CYS A 27 -14.75 3.95 -9.40
CA CYS A 27 -13.83 2.89 -9.79
C CYS A 27 -12.59 2.84 -8.88
N ILE A 28 -11.98 4.00 -8.57
CA ILE A 28 -10.85 4.10 -7.63
C ILE A 28 -11.27 3.62 -6.23
N ALA A 29 -12.44 4.03 -5.75
CA ALA A 29 -12.93 3.63 -4.43
C ALA A 29 -13.19 2.12 -4.31
N GLU A 30 -13.71 1.49 -5.36
CA GLU A 30 -13.89 0.03 -5.42
C GLU A 30 -12.56 -0.71 -5.48
N CYS A 31 -11.62 -0.24 -6.31
CA CYS A 31 -10.27 -0.79 -6.39
C CYS A 31 -9.56 -0.71 -5.02
N ALA A 32 -9.65 0.44 -4.33
CA ALA A 32 -9.09 0.61 -2.99
C ALA A 32 -9.74 -0.31 -1.95
N ARG A 33 -11.05 -0.55 -2.05
CA ARG A 33 -11.78 -1.45 -1.15
C ARG A 33 -11.38 -2.91 -1.37
N ASP A 34 -11.27 -3.35 -2.61
CA ASP A 34 -10.84 -4.72 -2.92
C ASP A 34 -9.37 -4.94 -2.52
N ALA A 35 -8.50 -3.96 -2.79
CA ALA A 35 -7.12 -3.98 -2.34
C ALA A 35 -6.98 -4.08 -0.82
N ALA A 36 -7.77 -3.32 -0.07
CA ALA A 36 -7.77 -3.38 1.40
C ALA A 36 -8.29 -4.74 1.91
N SER A 37 -9.32 -5.30 1.26
CA SER A 37 -9.85 -6.64 1.58
C SER A 37 -8.81 -7.75 1.30
N GLN A 38 -8.15 -7.69 0.15
CA GLN A 38 -7.07 -8.60 -0.23
C GLN A 38 -5.88 -8.47 0.73
N PHE A 39 -5.55 -7.24 1.12
CA PHE A 39 -4.50 -6.95 2.11
C PHE A 39 -4.82 -7.56 3.47
N LEU A 40 -6.04 -7.35 3.99
CA LEU A 40 -6.45 -7.92 5.28
C LEU A 40 -6.45 -9.45 5.25
N ARG A 41 -6.90 -10.06 4.15
CA ARG A 41 -6.82 -11.51 3.95
C ARG A 41 -5.38 -11.99 3.89
N PHE A 42 -4.50 -11.23 3.23
CA PHE A 42 -3.09 -11.52 3.14
C PHE A 42 -2.40 -11.43 4.49
N VAL A 43 -2.57 -10.33 5.23
CA VAL A 43 -2.02 -10.16 6.57
C VAL A 43 -2.56 -11.23 7.50
N ALA A 44 -3.86 -11.56 7.43
CA ALA A 44 -4.41 -12.65 8.21
C ALA A 44 -3.76 -13.99 7.85
N PHE A 45 -3.60 -14.30 6.55
CA PHE A 45 -2.97 -15.56 6.10
C PHE A 45 -1.48 -15.61 6.41
N PHE A 46 -0.76 -14.50 6.28
CA PHE A 46 0.67 -14.36 6.54
C PHE A 46 0.95 -14.43 8.03
N LEU A 47 0.20 -13.69 8.85
CA LEU A 47 0.24 -13.82 10.30
C LEU A 47 -0.14 -15.24 10.70
N LEU A 48 -1.18 -15.84 10.12
CA LEU A 48 -1.53 -17.24 10.40
C LEU A 48 -0.43 -18.20 9.98
N THR A 49 0.26 -17.99 8.85
CA THR A 49 1.30 -18.89 8.36
C THR A 49 2.59 -18.74 9.16
N ILE A 50 3.05 -17.51 9.43
CA ILE A 50 4.18 -17.28 10.34
C ILE A 50 3.81 -17.74 11.75
N LEU A 51 2.60 -17.46 12.23
CA LEU A 51 2.13 -18.04 13.49
C LEU A 51 2.11 -19.57 13.40
N THR A 52 1.67 -20.21 12.33
CA THR A 52 1.62 -21.68 12.26
C THR A 52 3.03 -22.26 12.21
N ILE A 53 3.97 -21.62 11.52
CA ILE A 53 5.38 -22.06 11.45
C ILE A 53 6.09 -21.81 12.79
N VAL A 54 5.88 -20.65 13.42
CA VAL A 54 6.48 -20.27 14.72
C VAL A 54 5.72 -20.92 15.91
N LEU A 55 4.44 -21.29 15.72
CA LEU A 55 3.52 -21.83 16.74
C LEU A 55 2.88 -23.16 16.33
N LEU A 56 3.63 -24.05 15.68
CA LEU A 56 3.38 -25.50 15.78
C LEU A 56 3.64 -26.04 17.21
N LEU A 57 3.80 -25.14 18.19
CA LEU A 57 3.53 -25.32 19.61
C LEU A 57 2.18 -24.63 19.97
N PRO A 58 1.24 -25.33 20.64
CA PRO A 58 -0.19 -25.02 20.58
C PRO A 58 -0.61 -23.72 21.28
N SER A 59 -1.46 -22.95 20.57
CA SER A 59 -2.63 -22.19 21.07
C SER A 59 -2.47 -21.29 22.29
N SER A 60 -1.75 -20.16 22.19
CA SER A 60 -2.14 -18.88 22.81
C SER A 60 -1.10 -17.78 22.51
N MET A 61 -1.34 -16.98 21.46
CA MET A 61 -0.51 -15.79 21.18
C MET A 61 -0.57 -14.77 22.33
N GLY A 62 -1.71 -14.74 23.05
CA GLY A 62 -1.86 -13.95 24.27
C GLY A 62 -0.98 -14.43 25.42
N ALA A 63 -0.64 -15.72 25.47
CA ALA A 63 0.27 -16.26 26.48
C ALA A 63 1.71 -15.94 26.12
N HIS A 64 2.17 -16.10 24.87
CA HIS A 64 3.59 -15.94 24.51
C HIS A 64 4.16 -14.53 24.75
N CYS A 65 3.42 -13.48 24.37
CA CYS A 65 3.84 -12.11 24.71
C CYS A 65 3.90 -11.86 26.22
N ARG A 66 3.03 -12.54 26.99
CA ARG A 66 3.08 -12.54 28.46
C ARG A 66 4.25 -13.39 28.97
N THR A 67 4.55 -14.52 28.35
CA THR A 67 5.66 -15.43 28.68
C THR A 67 6.99 -14.68 28.63
N ILE A 68 7.23 -13.90 27.57
CA ILE A 68 8.47 -13.10 27.45
C ILE A 68 8.54 -12.01 28.52
N HIS A 69 7.42 -11.31 28.80
CA HIS A 69 7.38 -10.31 29.89
C HIS A 69 7.54 -10.94 31.28
N ASN A 70 7.10 -12.17 31.45
CA ASN A 70 7.12 -12.92 32.70
C ASN A 70 8.33 -13.87 32.78
N ARG A 71 9.38 -13.69 31.96
CA ARG A 71 10.58 -14.56 31.98
C ARG A 71 11.07 -14.80 33.40
N ASN A 72 11.30 -13.73 34.17
CA ASN A 72 11.79 -13.82 35.54
C ASN A 72 10.84 -14.60 36.46
N ALA A 73 9.53 -14.39 36.32
CA ALA A 73 8.53 -15.09 37.13
C ALA A 73 8.46 -16.59 36.77
N ILE A 74 8.61 -16.93 35.48
CA ILE A 74 8.62 -18.32 35.00
C ILE A 74 9.91 -19.01 35.47
N THR A 75 11.07 -18.39 35.26
CA THR A 75 12.36 -18.94 35.70
C THR A 75 12.37 -19.16 37.21
N HIS A 76 11.94 -18.17 38.00
CA HIS A 76 11.86 -18.29 39.46
C HIS A 76 10.85 -19.37 39.93
N TYR A 77 9.83 -19.68 39.14
CA TYR A 77 8.86 -20.74 39.46
C TYR A 77 9.38 -22.14 39.07
N VAL A 78 10.09 -22.24 37.95
CA VAL A 78 10.59 -23.50 37.40
C VAL A 78 11.87 -23.97 38.11
N GLU A 79 12.77 -23.06 38.50
CA GLU A 79 14.04 -23.42 39.16
C GLU A 79 13.88 -24.22 40.46
N PRO A 80 12.96 -23.88 41.39
CA PRO A 80 12.84 -24.59 42.65
C PRO A 80 12.05 -25.90 42.56
N SER A 81 11.32 -26.13 41.45
CA SER A 81 10.41 -27.27 41.31
C SER A 81 11.10 -28.42 40.57
N SER A 82 11.48 -29.48 41.31
CA SER A 82 12.13 -30.68 40.75
C SER A 82 11.38 -31.24 39.55
N ASP A 83 10.04 -31.23 39.64
CA ASP A 83 9.14 -31.82 38.66
C ASP A 83 9.06 -31.01 37.36
N LEU A 84 9.43 -29.73 37.40
CA LEU A 84 9.39 -28.82 36.25
C LEU A 84 10.77 -28.50 35.68
N SER A 85 11.85 -28.94 36.34
CA SER A 85 13.24 -28.69 35.91
C SER A 85 13.50 -29.09 34.45
N GLY A 86 12.85 -30.14 33.96
CA GLY A 86 12.94 -30.59 32.55
C GLY A 86 12.27 -29.65 31.53
N PHE A 87 11.47 -28.68 31.98
CA PHE A 87 10.82 -27.66 31.14
C PHE A 87 11.50 -26.29 31.25
N ALA A 88 12.63 -26.19 31.95
CA ALA A 88 13.39 -24.96 32.01
C ALA A 88 13.85 -24.57 30.59
N VAL A 89 13.40 -23.40 30.14
CA VAL A 89 13.80 -22.86 28.84
C VAL A 89 15.21 -22.27 28.98
N PRO A 90 16.20 -22.74 28.21
CA PRO A 90 17.56 -22.19 28.21
C PRO A 90 17.58 -20.69 27.89
N ASP A 91 18.56 -19.95 28.42
CA ASP A 91 18.73 -18.52 28.13
C ASP A 91 18.88 -18.23 26.63
N LEU A 92 19.55 -19.13 25.90
CA LEU A 92 19.71 -19.05 24.45
C LEU A 92 18.35 -19.05 23.72
N ASP A 93 17.41 -19.88 24.18
CA ASP A 93 16.07 -19.98 23.60
C ASP A 93 15.25 -18.72 23.93
N TRP A 94 15.44 -18.13 25.10
CA TRP A 94 14.82 -16.84 25.45
C TRP A 94 15.29 -15.71 24.54
N GLU A 95 16.58 -15.65 24.21
CA GLU A 95 17.13 -14.65 23.28
C GLU A 95 16.58 -14.85 21.86
N ALA A 96 16.48 -16.10 21.41
CA ALA A 96 15.84 -16.41 20.13
C ALA A 96 14.37 -15.96 20.10
N LEU A 97 13.60 -16.23 21.16
CA LEU A 97 12.20 -15.79 21.28
C LEU A 97 12.07 -14.25 21.31
N GLN A 98 12.97 -13.55 21.97
CA GLN A 98 12.99 -12.08 21.96
C GLN A 98 13.29 -11.53 20.56
N THR A 99 14.21 -12.16 19.85
CA THR A 99 14.56 -11.81 18.47
C THR A 99 13.38 -12.01 17.53
N VAL A 100 12.71 -13.17 17.58
CA VAL A 100 11.49 -13.41 16.77
C VAL A 100 10.39 -12.43 17.13
N ARG A 101 10.24 -12.09 18.43
CA ARG A 101 9.26 -11.09 18.87
C ARG A 101 9.54 -9.71 18.29
N SER A 102 10.80 -9.27 18.21
CA SER A 102 11.13 -7.96 17.63
C SER A 102 10.75 -7.92 16.16
N TRP A 103 11.04 -8.98 15.40
CA TRP A 103 10.62 -9.11 14.00
C TRP A 103 9.10 -9.03 13.85
N LEU A 104 8.35 -9.79 14.65
CA LEU A 104 6.88 -9.78 14.63
C LEU A 104 6.28 -8.43 15.05
N SER A 105 7.00 -7.63 15.84
CA SER A 105 6.54 -6.30 16.26
C SER A 105 6.38 -5.35 15.06
N GLU A 106 7.30 -5.41 14.10
CA GLU A 106 7.25 -4.60 12.88
C GLU A 106 5.99 -4.94 12.05
N PHE A 107 5.70 -6.23 11.87
CA PHE A 107 4.48 -6.67 11.17
C PHE A 107 3.20 -6.25 11.90
N ARG A 108 3.21 -6.35 13.23
CA ARG A 108 2.08 -5.91 14.05
C ARG A 108 1.87 -4.40 13.93
N GLN A 109 2.94 -3.61 13.94
CA GLN A 109 2.86 -2.16 13.76
C GLN A 109 2.29 -1.80 12.40
N ALA A 110 2.84 -2.37 11.31
CA ALA A 110 2.34 -2.21 9.95
C ALA A 110 0.85 -2.57 9.83
N THR A 111 0.45 -3.72 10.40
CA THR A 111 -0.96 -4.15 10.42
C THR A 111 -1.83 -3.16 11.20
N THR A 112 -1.36 -2.69 12.35
CA THR A 112 -2.10 -1.74 13.19
C THR A 112 -2.28 -0.41 12.45
N GLU A 113 -1.23 0.11 11.83
CA GLU A 113 -1.29 1.33 11.02
C GLU A 113 -2.34 1.18 9.91
N MET A 114 -2.29 0.11 9.13
CA MET A 114 -3.23 -0.13 8.03
C MET A 114 -4.66 -0.45 8.48
N SER A 115 -4.84 -0.97 9.71
CA SER A 115 -6.17 -1.31 10.25
C SER A 115 -6.84 -0.15 11.00
N THR A 116 -6.05 0.78 11.56
CA THR A 116 -6.56 1.91 12.34
C THR A 116 -7.09 3.04 11.46
N THR A 117 -6.60 3.16 10.23
CA THR A 117 -7.10 4.14 9.29
C THR A 117 -8.50 3.75 8.83
N SER A 118 -9.53 4.52 9.23
CA SER A 118 -10.92 4.32 8.78
C SER A 118 -11.09 4.47 7.26
N LYS A 119 -10.07 5.01 6.58
CA LYS A 119 -9.93 5.06 5.14
C LYS A 119 -8.62 4.38 4.78
N PRO A 120 -8.62 3.23 4.06
CA PRO A 120 -7.39 2.61 3.61
C PRO A 120 -6.62 3.60 2.75
N MET A 121 -5.42 3.97 3.19
CA MET A 121 -4.59 4.91 2.46
C MET A 121 -3.77 4.16 1.44
N LEU A 122 -4.28 4.12 0.20
CA LEU A 122 -3.62 3.52 -0.95
C LEU A 122 -2.15 4.00 -1.08
N SER A 123 -1.90 5.26 -0.74
CA SER A 123 -0.58 5.91 -0.74
C SER A 123 0.42 5.30 0.25
N GLN A 124 -0.04 4.79 1.40
CA GLN A 124 0.81 4.17 2.41
C GLN A 124 1.02 2.67 2.19
N THR A 125 0.06 2.00 1.57
CA THR A 125 0.12 0.54 1.33
C THR A 125 1.45 0.14 0.70
N HIS A 126 1.87 0.85 -0.37
CA HIS A 126 3.12 0.57 -1.07
C HIS A 126 4.34 0.71 -0.15
N LEU A 127 4.41 1.79 0.64
CA LEU A 127 5.50 2.05 1.57
C LEU A 127 5.57 0.99 2.68
N VAL A 128 4.43 0.59 3.24
CA VAL A 128 4.35 -0.43 4.29
C VAL A 128 4.86 -1.77 3.76
N PHE A 129 4.38 -2.21 2.60
CA PHE A 129 4.85 -3.45 1.98
C PHE A 129 6.36 -3.43 1.74
N ARG A 130 6.87 -2.32 1.21
CA ARG A 130 8.30 -2.18 0.93
C ARG A 130 9.13 -2.19 2.21
N SER A 131 8.65 -1.51 3.25
CA SER A 131 9.28 -1.53 4.57
C SER A 131 9.40 -2.96 5.11
N LEU A 132 8.31 -3.74 5.07
CA LEU A 132 8.30 -5.13 5.52
C LEU A 132 9.25 -6.03 4.70
N GLN A 133 9.32 -5.85 3.38
CA GLN A 133 10.28 -6.58 2.54
C GLN A 133 11.73 -6.28 2.95
N ARG A 134 12.05 -5.00 3.17
CA ARG A 134 13.37 -4.57 3.63
C ARG A 134 13.68 -5.20 4.99
N THR A 135 12.76 -5.13 5.95
CA THR A 135 12.93 -5.76 7.27
C THR A 135 13.25 -7.24 7.14
N ILE A 136 12.53 -8.01 6.31
CA ILE A 136 12.84 -9.45 6.13
C ILE A 136 14.21 -9.64 5.49
N LYS A 137 14.58 -8.82 4.50
CA LYS A 137 15.90 -8.88 3.85
C LYS A 137 17.02 -8.61 4.85
N ASP A 138 16.85 -7.61 5.71
CA ASP A 138 17.81 -7.26 6.76
C ASP A 138 17.95 -8.42 7.75
N ILE A 139 16.83 -8.99 8.22
CA ILE A 139 16.80 -10.19 9.08
C ILE A 139 17.56 -11.35 8.43
N LEU A 140 17.29 -11.63 7.15
CA LEU A 140 17.97 -12.71 6.41
C LEU A 140 19.49 -12.47 6.31
N SER A 141 19.92 -11.21 6.21
CA SER A 141 21.33 -10.85 6.12
C SER A 141 22.07 -10.94 7.46
N GLU A 142 21.36 -10.71 8.57
CA GLU A 142 21.91 -10.76 9.94
C GLU A 142 21.91 -12.19 10.52
N LEU A 143 21.12 -13.11 9.94
CA LEU A 143 21.01 -14.49 10.42
C LEU A 143 22.34 -15.26 10.27
N PRO A 144 22.82 -15.97 11.32
CA PRO A 144 24.03 -16.75 11.23
C PRO A 144 23.86 -17.93 10.26
N ASN A 145 24.96 -18.40 9.67
CA ASN A 145 24.96 -19.55 8.76
C ASN A 145 24.43 -20.83 9.42
N THR A 146 24.55 -20.94 10.75
CA THR A 146 24.07 -22.06 11.58
C THR A 146 22.59 -22.00 11.96
N ALA A 147 21.89 -20.90 11.63
CA ALA A 147 20.46 -20.80 11.95
C ALA A 147 19.64 -21.88 11.21
N ASP A 148 18.55 -22.31 11.86
CA ASP A 148 17.67 -23.37 11.38
C ASP A 148 17.25 -23.14 9.91
N PRO A 149 17.52 -24.10 8.99
CA PRO A 149 17.12 -23.96 7.59
C PRO A 149 15.62 -23.75 7.41
N THR A 150 14.79 -24.29 8.30
CA THR A 150 13.33 -24.14 8.26
C THR A 150 12.92 -22.68 8.48
N LEU A 151 13.55 -22.02 9.46
CA LEU A 151 13.33 -20.60 9.74
C LEU A 151 13.77 -19.73 8.56
N LYS A 152 14.95 -19.99 8.00
CA LYS A 152 15.45 -19.28 6.81
C LYS A 152 14.51 -19.42 5.63
N GLN A 153 14.04 -20.65 5.35
CA GLN A 153 13.09 -20.89 4.28
C GLN A 153 11.77 -20.15 4.53
N GLY A 154 11.25 -20.16 5.76
CA GLY A 154 10.03 -19.43 6.12
C GLY A 154 10.15 -17.92 5.88
N LEU A 155 11.31 -17.32 6.18
CA LEU A 155 11.58 -15.91 5.90
C LEU A 155 11.71 -15.63 4.39
N VAL A 156 12.36 -16.51 3.64
CA VAL A 156 12.45 -16.40 2.16
C VAL A 156 11.06 -16.51 1.52
N ASP A 157 10.24 -17.45 1.97
CA ASP A 157 8.86 -17.61 1.49
C ASP A 157 8.02 -16.38 1.84
N ALA A 158 8.20 -15.85 3.04
CA ALA A 158 7.55 -14.61 3.48
C ALA A 158 7.94 -13.41 2.60
N HIS A 159 9.23 -13.22 2.33
CA HIS A 159 9.73 -12.18 1.44
C HIS A 159 9.17 -12.34 0.02
N THR A 160 9.25 -13.56 -0.53
CA THR A 160 8.71 -13.89 -1.86
C THR A 160 7.23 -13.58 -1.94
N LYS A 161 6.46 -13.96 -0.91
CA LYS A 161 5.04 -13.68 -0.86
C LYS A 161 4.73 -12.19 -0.85
N LEU A 162 5.46 -11.40 -0.06
CA LEU A 162 5.33 -9.93 -0.10
C LEU A 162 5.65 -9.37 -1.50
N SER A 163 6.66 -9.94 -2.17
CA SER A 163 7.01 -9.58 -3.55
C SER A 163 5.91 -9.91 -4.56
N ASP A 164 5.28 -11.08 -4.45
CA ASP A 164 4.16 -11.46 -5.33
C ASP A 164 2.98 -10.48 -5.18
N TYR A 165 2.71 -10.02 -3.95
CA TYR A 165 1.69 -8.99 -3.73
C TYR A 165 2.11 -7.66 -4.32
N TYR A 166 3.36 -7.27 -4.13
CA TYR A 166 3.91 -6.06 -4.72
C TYR A 166 3.70 -6.03 -6.23
N TYR A 167 4.09 -7.08 -6.96
CA TYR A 167 3.90 -7.15 -8.42
C TYR A 167 2.43 -7.14 -8.86
N LYS A 168 1.54 -7.76 -8.07
CA LYS A 168 0.09 -7.69 -8.36
C LYS A 168 -0.47 -6.28 -8.20
N PHE A 169 0.05 -5.51 -7.25
CA PHE A 169 -0.33 -4.11 -7.07
C PHE A 169 0.33 -3.21 -8.13
N ASP A 170 1.56 -3.53 -8.53
CA ASP A 170 2.34 -2.77 -9.50
C ASP A 170 1.82 -2.89 -10.95
N ALA A 171 0.98 -3.91 -11.22
CA ALA A 171 0.20 -3.97 -12.46
C ALA A 171 -0.71 -2.73 -12.65
N SER A 172 -0.93 -1.93 -11.61
CA SER A 172 -1.67 -0.68 -11.66
C SER A 172 -0.83 0.50 -11.14
N PRO A 173 -0.70 1.59 -11.91
CA PRO A 173 0.10 2.75 -11.49
C PRO A 173 -0.54 3.52 -10.31
N TYR A 174 -1.79 3.22 -9.95
CA TYR A 174 -2.55 4.00 -8.97
C TYR A 174 -1.95 4.01 -7.56
N TYR A 175 -1.20 2.97 -7.16
CA TYR A 175 -0.53 2.95 -5.85
C TYR A 175 0.61 3.97 -5.79
N LEU A 176 1.46 3.99 -6.82
CA LEU A 176 2.55 4.95 -6.95
C LEU A 176 2.00 6.36 -7.15
N TRP A 177 0.96 6.53 -7.96
CA TRP A 177 0.31 7.84 -8.14
C TRP A 177 -0.31 8.34 -6.84
N ALA A 178 -1.01 7.49 -6.09
CA ALA A 178 -1.55 7.87 -4.79
C ALA A 178 -0.43 8.28 -3.81
N ALA A 179 0.70 7.57 -3.80
CA ALA A 179 1.86 7.94 -3.00
C ALA A 179 2.47 9.29 -3.44
N LEU A 180 2.58 9.54 -4.74
CA LEU A 180 3.07 10.81 -5.31
C LEU A 180 2.15 12.00 -5.02
N LEU A 181 0.84 11.75 -4.89
CA LEU A 181 -0.17 12.77 -4.60
C LEU A 181 -0.42 12.98 -3.09
N ASP A 182 0.13 12.13 -2.21
CA ASP A 182 -0.07 12.27 -0.77
C ASP A 182 0.91 13.32 -0.20
N PRO A 183 0.43 14.47 0.29
CA PRO A 183 1.31 15.54 0.78
C PRO A 183 2.12 15.15 2.03
N ARG A 184 1.79 14.05 2.70
CA ARG A 184 2.55 13.54 3.86
C ARG A 184 3.77 12.72 3.44
N ILE A 185 3.85 12.31 2.19
CA ILE A 185 4.96 11.51 1.66
C ILE A 185 5.76 12.42 0.73
N SER A 186 7.00 12.76 1.12
CA SER A 186 7.83 13.57 0.22
C SER A 186 8.38 12.71 -0.93
N TYR A 187 8.47 13.29 -2.13
CA TYR A 187 9.08 12.60 -3.28
C TYR A 187 10.53 12.17 -2.99
N SER A 188 11.28 12.99 -2.25
CA SER A 188 12.65 12.68 -1.83
C SER A 188 12.74 11.47 -0.89
N GLU A 189 11.76 11.30 0.02
CA GLU A 189 11.71 10.10 0.88
C GLU A 189 11.35 8.86 0.08
N LEU A 190 10.44 8.98 -0.89
CA LEU A 190 10.13 7.91 -1.84
C LEU A 190 11.38 7.50 -2.63
N GLU A 191 12.09 8.45 -3.22
CA GLU A 191 13.34 8.16 -3.95
C GLU A 191 14.38 7.49 -3.06
N LYS A 192 14.57 8.00 -1.84
CA LYS A 192 15.49 7.40 -0.87
C LYS A 192 15.08 5.97 -0.51
N SER A 193 13.78 5.69 -0.37
CA SER A 193 13.29 4.35 -0.09
C SER A 193 13.58 3.33 -1.20
N PHE A 194 13.90 3.81 -2.41
CA PHE A 194 14.28 2.99 -3.57
C PHE A 194 15.75 3.14 -3.95
N GLU A 195 16.59 3.76 -3.11
CA GLU A 195 18.00 4.01 -3.46
C GLU A 195 18.79 2.72 -3.77
N ASP A 196 18.43 1.63 -3.10
CA ASP A 196 19.06 0.31 -3.27
C ASP A 196 18.44 -0.52 -4.41
N ASP A 197 17.40 -0.02 -5.09
CA ASP A 197 16.63 -0.75 -6.09
C ASP A 197 16.39 0.10 -7.35
N TYR A 198 17.37 0.06 -8.25
CA TYR A 198 17.36 0.84 -9.50
C TYR A 198 16.12 0.57 -10.36
N THR A 199 15.55 -0.63 -10.29
CA THR A 199 14.33 -1.00 -11.02
C THR A 199 13.15 -0.20 -10.48
N LEU A 200 12.92 -0.26 -9.17
CA LEU A 200 11.82 0.48 -8.52
C LEU A 200 12.01 2.00 -8.62
N LEU A 201 13.25 2.48 -8.56
CA LEU A 201 13.53 3.90 -8.78
C LEU A 201 13.19 4.34 -10.21
N GLY A 202 13.41 3.46 -11.19
CA GLY A 202 12.97 3.66 -12.58
C GLY A 202 11.46 3.72 -12.70
N GLU A 203 10.75 2.77 -12.06
CA GLU A 203 9.29 2.72 -12.01
C GLU A 203 8.69 3.96 -11.34
N LEU A 204 9.26 4.43 -10.22
CA LEU A 204 8.82 5.67 -9.56
C LEU A 204 8.93 6.88 -10.50
N LYS A 205 10.03 6.98 -11.25
CA LYS A 205 10.26 8.08 -12.20
C LYS A 205 9.30 8.00 -13.39
N LEU A 206 9.06 6.79 -13.90
CA LEU A 206 8.10 6.54 -14.96
C LEU A 206 6.69 6.90 -14.50
N ALA A 207 6.25 6.39 -13.36
CA ALA A 207 4.93 6.67 -12.78
C ALA A 207 4.71 8.17 -12.57
N LYS A 208 5.74 8.93 -12.19
CA LYS A 208 5.67 10.40 -12.09
C LYS A 208 5.44 11.07 -13.45
N GLN A 209 6.10 10.60 -14.51
CA GLN A 209 5.92 11.13 -15.87
C GLN A 209 4.53 10.79 -16.42
N GLU A 210 4.08 9.56 -16.19
CA GLU A 210 2.75 9.10 -16.59
C GLU A 210 1.65 9.88 -15.86
N LEU A 211 1.79 10.08 -14.55
CA LEU A 211 0.86 10.90 -13.76
C LEU A 211 0.77 12.35 -14.29
N PHE A 212 1.91 12.94 -14.65
CA PHE A 212 1.93 14.28 -15.22
C PHE A 212 1.26 14.34 -16.60
N THR A 213 1.47 13.32 -17.43
CA THR A 213 0.84 13.19 -18.74
C THR A 213 -0.68 13.04 -18.59
N GLU A 214 -1.12 12.14 -17.72
CA GLU A 214 -2.53 11.90 -17.40
C GLU A 214 -3.22 13.17 -16.88
N TYR A 215 -2.56 13.90 -15.96
CA TYR A 215 -3.06 15.18 -15.46
C TYR A 215 -3.22 16.22 -16.59
N ARG A 216 -2.21 16.36 -17.45
CA ARG A 216 -2.24 17.33 -18.54
C ARG A 216 -3.34 17.02 -19.55
N ASP A 217 -3.47 15.76 -19.92
CA ASP A 217 -4.35 15.38 -21.03
C ASP A 217 -5.83 15.38 -20.60
N ASN A 218 -6.13 15.07 -19.33
CA ASN A 218 -7.51 14.93 -18.84
C ASN A 218 -7.98 16.06 -17.91
N TYR A 219 -7.08 16.80 -17.25
CA TYR A 219 -7.45 17.75 -16.19
C TYR A 219 -6.89 19.17 -16.39
N ALA A 220 -5.82 19.34 -17.16
CA ALA A 220 -5.34 20.69 -17.43
C ALA A 220 -6.37 21.46 -18.25
N PRO A 221 -6.60 22.76 -17.98
CA PRO A 221 -7.51 23.57 -18.75
C PRO A 221 -7.11 23.53 -20.22
N GLN A 222 -7.91 22.86 -21.04
CA GLN A 222 -7.78 22.95 -22.49
C GLN A 222 -8.03 24.42 -22.82
N SER A 223 -7.01 25.13 -23.30
CA SER A 223 -7.15 26.52 -23.71
C SER A 223 -8.33 26.58 -24.66
N SER A 224 -9.45 27.16 -24.20
CA SER A 224 -10.67 27.19 -24.98
C SER A 224 -10.32 27.78 -26.35
N PRO A 225 -10.75 27.14 -27.46
CA PRO A 225 -10.42 27.63 -28.78
C PRO A 225 -10.79 29.11 -28.83
N SER A 226 -9.76 29.94 -29.00
CA SER A 226 -9.93 31.39 -29.01
C SER A 226 -11.10 31.71 -29.93
N PRO A 227 -12.10 32.47 -29.49
CA PRO A 227 -13.27 32.77 -30.31
C PRO A 227 -12.78 33.27 -31.68
N PRO A 228 -13.35 32.77 -32.79
CA PRO A 228 -12.89 33.12 -34.12
C PRO A 228 -12.84 34.63 -34.20
N ALA A 229 -11.65 35.16 -34.48
CA ALA A 229 -11.39 36.58 -34.58
C ALA A 229 -12.54 37.21 -35.38
N ALA A 230 -13.30 38.09 -34.72
CA ALA A 230 -14.45 38.72 -35.33
C ALA A 230 -13.99 39.33 -36.65
N SER A 231 -14.44 38.73 -37.75
CA SER A 231 -14.15 39.19 -39.10
C SER A 231 -14.63 40.63 -39.18
N THR A 232 -13.67 41.56 -39.23
CA THR A 232 -13.92 43.00 -39.37
C THR A 232 -14.73 43.23 -40.62
N ALA A 233 -16.04 43.40 -40.46
CA ALA A 233 -16.94 43.80 -41.53
C ALA A 233 -16.54 45.22 -41.98
N PRO A 234 -16.30 45.44 -43.29
CA PRO A 234 -16.00 46.77 -43.80
C PRO A 234 -17.21 47.69 -43.63
N THR A 235 -17.05 48.74 -42.83
CA THR A 235 -18.07 49.76 -42.62
C THR A 235 -18.16 50.63 -43.87
N ASN A 236 -19.13 50.35 -44.74
CA ASN A 236 -19.46 51.23 -45.86
C ASN A 236 -20.14 52.49 -45.33
N SER A 237 -19.34 53.54 -45.08
CA SER A 237 -19.83 54.88 -44.79
C SER A 237 -20.45 55.50 -46.06
N LYS A 238 -21.77 55.66 -46.05
CA LYS A 238 -22.56 56.38 -47.06
C LYS A 238 -22.37 57.89 -46.86
N PRO A 239 -21.97 58.68 -47.87
CA PRO A 239 -21.89 60.13 -47.75
C PRO A 239 -23.30 60.76 -47.73
N ALA A 240 -23.49 61.76 -46.87
CA ALA A 240 -24.72 62.54 -46.79
C ALA A 240 -24.84 63.52 -47.98
N PRO A 241 -26.05 63.74 -48.54
CA PRO A 241 -26.29 64.77 -49.54
C PRO A 241 -26.56 66.12 -48.88
N PHE A 242 -26.02 67.19 -49.50
CA PHE A 242 -26.37 68.59 -49.25
C PHE A 242 -27.65 68.99 -49.98
#